data_AF-A0A9P9NB04-F1
#
_entry.id   AF-A0A9P9NB04-F1
#
_cell.length_a   1.000
_cell.length_b   1.000
_cell.length_c   1.000
_cell.angle_alpha   90.00
_cell.angle_beta   90.00
_cell.angle_gamma   90.00
#
_symmetry.space_group_name_H-M   'P 1'
#
loop_
_entity.id
_entity.type
_entity.pdbx_description
1 polymer ?
#
loop_
_entity_poly.entity_id
_entity_poly.type
_entity_poly.pdbx_seq_one_letter_code
_entity_poly.pdbx_strand_id
1 'polypeptide(L)'
;MPRSVGQQMVRSIGLFQGLVALPALFILGEWALISLFETNIPIYDFITSTFNSIFAAGILFILIVQHNLATSPSISLYLELAKSGFATAVWLWLLLDCIFGPNRSYQKPPRGPRIARAGISVIVLFVLFYPTLIYAKMQEQRSRGVEVDAEANRGQDQAEEGRGEREPLLG
;
A
#
# COMPACT_ATOMS: atom_id res chain seq x y z
N MET A 1 -6.41 -25.43 8.27
CA MET A 1 -6.95 -24.99 6.97
C MET A 1 -5.80 -24.48 6.11
N PRO A 2 -5.59 -25.02 4.89
CA PRO A 2 -4.55 -24.53 4.00
C PRO A 2 -4.85 -23.08 3.60
N ARG A 3 -3.84 -22.21 3.70
CA ARG A 3 -3.96 -20.79 3.33
C ARG A 3 -4.24 -20.69 1.84
N SER A 4 -5.12 -19.77 1.43
CA SER A 4 -5.35 -19.53 0.01
C SER A 4 -4.05 -19.04 -0.65
N VAL A 5 -3.80 -19.46 -1.89
CA VAL A 5 -2.61 -19.07 -2.67
C VAL A 5 -2.44 -17.55 -2.74
N GLY A 6 -3.56 -16.82 -2.85
CA GLY A 6 -3.56 -15.35 -2.86
C GLY A 6 -3.01 -14.74 -1.57
N GLN A 7 -3.29 -15.33 -0.41
CA GLN A 7 -2.81 -14.83 0.89
C GLN A 7 -1.29 -15.03 1.04
N GLN A 8 -0.73 -16.09 0.46
CA GLN A 8 0.73 -16.31 0.42
C GLN A 8 1.42 -15.36 -0.56
N MET A 9 0.80 -15.08 -1.71
CA MET A 9 1.32 -14.09 -2.67
C MET A 9 1.39 -12.69 -2.07
N VAL A 10 0.32 -12.22 -1.41
CA VAL A 10 0.27 -10.90 -0.78
C VAL A 10 1.36 -10.73 0.29
N ARG A 11 1.58 -11.77 1.10
CA ARG A 11 2.65 -11.74 2.11
C ARG A 11 4.04 -11.64 1.48
N SER A 12 4.27 -12.38 0.40
CA SER A 12 5.55 -12.36 -0.34
C SER A 12 5.78 -10.98 -0.97
N ILE A 13 4.76 -10.40 -1.59
CA ILE A 13 4.82 -9.04 -2.16
C ILE A 13 5.05 -7.99 -1.07
N GLY A 14 4.41 -8.13 0.10
CA GLY A 14 4.64 -7.26 1.25
C GLY A 14 6.09 -7.27 1.75
N LEU A 15 6.78 -8.41 1.68
CA LEU A 15 8.22 -8.48 1.98
C LEU A 15 9.05 -7.69 0.96
N PHE A 16 8.72 -7.78 -0.33
CA PHE A 16 9.38 -6.98 -1.36
C PHE A 16 9.11 -5.48 -1.20
N GLN A 17 7.88 -5.09 -0.83
CA GLN A 17 7.56 -3.69 -0.47
C GLN A 17 8.45 -3.20 0.68
N GLY A 18 8.62 -4.02 1.72
CA GLY A 18 9.51 -3.70 2.85
C GLY A 18 10.98 -3.63 2.46
N LEU A 19 11.44 -4.54 1.59
CA LEU A 19 12.81 -4.58 1.09
C LEU A 19 13.17 -3.37 0.23
N VAL A 20 12.18 -2.75 -0.43
CA VAL A 20 12.36 -1.47 -1.14
C VAL A 20 12.28 -0.28 -0.18
N ALA A 21 11.29 -0.27 0.73
CA ALA A 21 11.05 0.86 1.62
C ALA A 21 12.13 1.03 2.70
N LEU A 22 12.73 -0.06 3.19
CA LEU A 22 13.73 -0.02 4.25
C LEU A 22 15.03 0.69 3.84
N PRO A 23 15.72 0.33 2.74
CA PRO A 23 16.89 1.09 2.31
C PRO A 23 16.54 2.53 1.94
N ALA A 24 15.36 2.77 1.35
CA ALA A 24 14.90 4.13 1.04
C ALA A 24 14.76 4.99 2.31
N LEU A 25 14.18 4.44 3.39
CA LEU A 25 14.05 5.11 4.67
C LEU A 25 15.41 5.53 5.24
N PHE A 26 16.34 4.59 5.37
CA PHE A 26 17.63 4.84 6.03
C PHE A 26 18.52 5.75 5.21
N ILE A 27 18.68 5.48 3.90
CA ILE A 27 19.54 6.28 3.04
C ILE A 27 18.99 7.71 2.97
N LEU A 28 17.71 7.90 2.65
CA LEU A 28 17.14 9.25 2.52
C LEU A 28 17.01 9.96 3.87
N GLY A 29 16.82 9.22 4.96
CA GLY A 29 16.85 9.77 6.32
C GLY A 29 18.23 10.32 6.68
N GLU A 30 19.29 9.59 6.35
CA GLU A 30 20.68 10.05 6.53
C GLU A 30 20.97 11.29 5.68
N TRP A 31 20.59 11.29 4.39
CA TRP A 31 20.75 12.46 3.53
C TRP A 31 19.98 13.69 4.05
N ALA A 32 18.81 13.49 4.65
CA ALA A 32 18.06 14.56 5.31
C ALA A 32 18.83 15.13 6.51
N LEU A 33 19.40 14.28 7.36
CA LEU A 33 20.22 14.74 8.50
C LEU A 33 21.46 15.50 8.04
N ILE A 34 22.19 14.99 7.06
CA ILE A 34 23.37 15.68 6.50
C ILE A 34 22.97 17.05 5.96
N SER A 35 21.88 17.12 5.18
CA SER A 35 21.37 18.37 4.63
C SER A 35 20.89 19.38 5.68
N LEU A 36 20.52 18.90 6.88
CA LEU A 36 20.12 19.75 8.00
C LEU A 36 21.32 20.36 8.71
N PHE A 37 22.41 19.60 8.86
CA PHE A 37 23.60 20.02 9.59
C PHE A 37 24.64 20.74 8.73
N GLU A 38 24.65 20.51 7.41
CA GLU A 38 25.56 21.19 6.49
C GLU A 38 24.93 22.44 5.85
N THR A 39 25.53 23.60 6.10
CA THR A 39 25.04 24.90 5.60
C THR A 39 25.19 25.08 4.09
N ASN A 40 26.01 24.25 3.44
CA ASN A 40 26.32 24.36 2.01
C ASN A 40 25.42 23.49 1.12
N ILE A 41 24.45 22.77 1.72
CA ILE A 41 23.50 21.93 1.00
C ILE A 41 22.19 22.72 0.81
N PRO A 42 21.62 22.75 -0.40
CA PRO A 42 20.35 23.43 -0.63
C PRO A 42 19.23 22.83 0.20
N ILE A 43 18.38 23.69 0.77
CA ILE A 43 17.19 23.28 1.52
C ILE A 43 16.26 22.36 0.72
N TYR A 44 16.31 22.41 -0.61
CA TYR A 44 15.62 21.50 -1.50
C TYR A 44 15.99 20.02 -1.27
N ASP A 45 17.27 19.73 -1.05
CA ASP A 45 17.75 18.35 -0.83
C ASP A 45 17.27 17.84 0.53
N PHE A 46 17.25 18.72 1.55
CA PHE A 46 16.69 18.42 2.86
C PHE A 46 15.20 18.06 2.76
N ILE A 47 14.40 18.91 2.11
CA ILE A 47 12.95 18.71 1.94
C ILE A 47 12.70 17.40 1.19
N THR A 48 13.36 17.21 0.05
CA THR A 48 13.19 16.02 -0.80
C THR A 48 13.53 14.74 -0.06
N SER A 49 14.65 14.72 0.65
CA SER A 49 15.10 13.53 1.38
C SER A 49 14.19 13.23 2.57
N THR A 50 13.74 14.27 3.29
CA THR A 50 12.83 14.15 4.43
C THR A 50 11.47 13.58 4.03
N PHE A 51 10.81 14.14 3.01
CA PHE A 51 9.49 13.66 2.59
C PHE A 51 9.52 12.22 2.08
N ASN A 52 10.52 11.88 1.25
CA ASN A 52 10.66 10.51 0.75
C ASN A 52 10.99 9.52 1.88
N SER A 53 11.81 9.93 2.85
CA SER A 53 12.09 9.13 4.05
C SER A 53 10.83 8.91 4.90
N ILE A 54 10.01 9.94 5.11
CA ILE A 54 8.74 9.84 5.84
C ILE A 54 7.75 8.91 5.13
N PHE A 55 7.60 9.01 3.81
CA PHE A 55 6.72 8.10 3.07
C PHE A 55 7.21 6.66 3.13
N ALA A 56 8.52 6.43 3.04
CA ALA A 56 9.12 5.10 3.22
C ALA A 56 8.89 4.56 4.64
N ALA A 57 9.04 5.40 5.68
CA ALA A 57 8.70 5.06 7.05
C ALA A 57 7.22 4.68 7.20
N GLY A 58 6.32 5.44 6.59
CA GLY A 58 4.88 5.17 6.59
C GLY A 58 4.54 3.81 5.98
N ILE A 59 5.16 3.47 4.84
CA ILE A 59 5.00 2.15 4.20
C ILE A 59 5.49 1.03 5.13
N LEU A 60 6.68 1.18 5.73
CA LEU A 60 7.22 0.20 6.67
C LEU A 60 6.37 0.03 7.92
N PHE A 61 5.89 1.15 8.49
CA PHE A 61 5.01 1.13 9.64
C PHE A 61 3.74 0.33 9.34
N ILE A 62 3.11 0.56 8.18
CA ILE A 62 1.92 -0.20 7.78
C ILE A 62 2.25 -1.69 7.62
N LEU A 63 3.40 -2.04 7.04
CA LEU A 63 3.82 -3.44 6.91
C LEU A 63 4.02 -4.12 8.28
N ILE A 64 4.60 -3.41 9.25
CA ILE A 64 4.77 -3.90 10.62
C ILE A 64 3.41 -4.10 11.29
N VAL A 65 2.49 -3.15 11.13
CA VAL A 65 1.11 -3.26 11.65
C VAL A 65 0.41 -4.47 11.04
N GLN A 66 0.46 -4.65 9.72
CA GLN A 66 -0.15 -5.79 9.03
C GLN A 66 0.51 -7.13 9.38
N HIS A 67 1.80 -7.13 9.73
CA HIS A 67 2.50 -8.34 10.15
C HIS A 67 2.08 -8.80 11.56
N ASN A 68 1.88 -7.85 12.47
CA ASN A 68 1.67 -8.15 13.89
C ASN A 68 0.19 -8.21 14.29
N LEU A 69 -0.71 -7.62 13.51
CA LEU A 69 -2.14 -7.55 13.82
C LEU A 69 -2.95 -8.33 12.79
N ALA A 70 -3.82 -9.22 13.27
CA ALA A 70 -4.87 -9.81 12.45
C ALA A 70 -5.89 -8.72 12.11
N THR A 71 -5.78 -8.13 10.93
CA THR A 71 -6.64 -7.03 10.49
C THR A 71 -7.92 -7.56 9.83
N SER A 72 -9.04 -6.90 10.12
CA SER A 72 -10.30 -7.11 9.40
C SER A 72 -10.14 -6.75 7.91
N PRO A 73 -10.85 -7.40 6.97
CA PRO A 73 -10.74 -7.12 5.53
C PRO A 73 -10.84 -5.63 5.16
N SER A 74 -11.75 -4.88 5.78
CA SER A 74 -11.91 -3.44 5.52
C SER A 74 -10.72 -2.62 6.03
N ILE A 75 -10.18 -2.94 7.22
CA ILE A 75 -8.97 -2.29 7.75
C ILE A 75 -7.77 -2.61 6.85
N SER A 76 -7.65 -3.86 6.41
CA SER A 76 -6.60 -4.27 5.47
C SER A 76 -6.70 -3.48 4.16
N LEU A 77 -7.90 -3.24 3.64
CA LEU A 77 -8.09 -2.41 2.45
C LEU A 77 -7.58 -0.98 2.68
N TYR A 78 -7.97 -0.33 3.78
CA TYR A 78 -7.52 1.03 4.08
C TYR A 78 -6.00 1.13 4.23
N LEU A 79 -5.37 0.11 4.82
CA LEU A 79 -3.91 0.04 4.95
C LEU A 79 -3.21 -0.17 3.60
N GLU A 80 -3.74 -1.04 2.73
CA GLU A 80 -3.22 -1.19 1.36
C GLU A 80 -3.41 0.08 0.52
N LEU A 81 -4.54 0.76 0.71
CA LEU A 81 -4.83 2.04 0.06
C LEU A 81 -3.86 3.11 0.52
N ALA A 82 -3.58 3.19 1.82
CA ALA A 82 -2.61 4.13 2.38
C ALA A 82 -1.19 3.87 1.86
N LYS A 83 -0.72 2.61 1.84
CA LYS A 83 0.59 2.25 1.25
C LYS A 83 0.68 2.64 -0.21
N SER A 84 -0.34 2.30 -0.99
CA SER A 84 -0.40 2.64 -2.42
C SER A 84 -0.42 4.16 -2.61
N GLY A 85 -1.15 4.88 -1.77
CA GLY A 85 -1.17 6.35 -1.76
C GLY A 85 0.20 6.96 -1.48
N PHE A 86 0.93 6.45 -0.48
CA PHE A 86 2.30 6.89 -0.20
C PHE A 86 3.25 6.60 -1.36
N ALA A 87 3.18 5.39 -1.95
CA ALA A 87 3.99 5.03 -3.10
C ALA A 87 3.68 5.92 -4.33
N THR A 88 2.41 6.24 -4.56
CA THR A 88 1.99 7.16 -5.63
C THR A 88 2.45 8.59 -5.34
N ALA A 89 2.42 9.05 -4.09
CA ALA A 89 2.91 10.36 -3.70
C ALA A 89 4.43 10.49 -3.94
N VAL A 90 5.21 9.46 -3.56
CA VAL A 90 6.65 9.38 -3.85
C VAL A 90 6.91 9.40 -5.36
N TRP A 91 6.17 8.60 -6.13
CA TRP A 91 6.31 8.60 -7.58
C TRP A 91 5.99 9.96 -8.20
N LEU A 92 4.88 10.59 -7.79
CA LEU A 92 4.48 11.91 -8.26
C LEU A 92 5.54 12.96 -7.90
N TRP A 93 6.10 12.89 -6.69
CA TRP A 93 7.19 13.75 -6.26
C TRP A 93 8.44 13.58 -7.14
N LEU A 94 8.86 12.33 -7.41
CA LEU A 94 9.99 12.04 -8.29
C LEU A 94 9.75 12.50 -9.73
N LEU A 95 8.52 12.38 -10.23
CA LEU A 95 8.12 12.89 -11.54
C LEU A 95 8.22 14.42 -11.58
N LEU A 96 7.73 15.10 -10.55
CA LEU A 96 7.86 16.56 -10.43
C LEU A 96 9.32 16.99 -10.30
N ASP A 97 10.17 16.26 -9.56
CA ASP A 97 11.62 16.52 -9.51
C ASP A 97 12.30 16.32 -10.88
N CYS A 98 11.85 15.36 -11.69
CA CYS A 98 12.36 15.22 -13.05
C CYS A 98 12.04 16.43 -13.94
N ILE A 99 10.86 17.04 -13.77
CA ILE A 99 10.38 18.15 -14.60
C ILE A 99 10.90 19.50 -14.11
N PHE A 100 10.77 19.76 -12.80
CA PHE A 100 10.98 21.06 -12.17
C PHE A 100 12.20 21.13 -11.25
N GLY A 101 12.91 20.01 -11.06
CA GLY A 101 14.00 19.94 -10.11
C GLY A 101 15.15 20.90 -10.43
N PRO A 102 15.87 21.39 -9.40
CA PRO A 102 16.89 22.41 -9.56
C PRO A 102 18.01 21.92 -10.49
N ASN A 103 18.24 22.71 -11.53
CA ASN A 103 19.24 22.48 -12.56
C ASN A 103 20.55 23.14 -12.11
N ARG A 104 21.37 22.43 -11.31
CA ARG A 104 22.65 22.96 -10.84
C ARG A 104 23.56 23.24 -12.04
N SER A 105 23.67 24.53 -12.39
CA SER A 105 24.52 25.00 -13.48
C SER A 105 25.93 25.18 -12.94
N TYR A 106 26.85 24.30 -13.34
CA TYR A 106 28.26 24.57 -13.71
C TYR A 106 29.01 23.29 -14.10
N GLN A 107 28.52 22.11 -13.69
CA GLN A 107 28.96 20.79 -14.17
C GLN A 107 27.72 19.91 -14.27
N LYS A 108 27.07 19.85 -15.43
CA LYS A 108 25.81 19.11 -15.62
C LYS A 108 25.95 17.66 -15.13
N PRO A 109 25.40 17.26 -13.98
CA PRO A 109 25.10 15.84 -13.79
C PRO A 109 24.00 15.53 -14.81
N PRO A 110 24.09 14.43 -15.57
CA PRO A 110 23.04 14.09 -16.52
C PRO A 110 21.69 14.02 -15.78
N ARG A 111 20.60 14.49 -16.39
CA ARG A 111 19.22 14.31 -15.85
C ARG A 111 18.81 12.83 -15.75
N GLY A 112 19.61 11.94 -16.35
CA GLY A 112 19.40 10.50 -16.44
C GLY A 112 19.07 9.80 -15.11
N PRO A 113 19.81 10.02 -14.00
CA PRO A 113 19.52 9.35 -12.73
C PRO A 113 18.18 9.74 -12.12
N ARG A 114 17.69 10.97 -12.33
CA ARG A 114 16.35 11.39 -11.83
C ARG A 114 15.25 10.70 -12.62
N ILE A 115 15.36 10.71 -13.95
CA ILE A 115 14.42 10.03 -14.85
C ILE A 115 14.40 8.52 -14.57
N ALA A 116 15.57 7.91 -14.38
CA ALA A 116 15.68 6.50 -14.03
C ALA A 116 15.00 6.19 -12.68
N ARG A 117 15.15 7.05 -11.66
CA ARG A 117 14.47 6.88 -10.37
C ARG A 117 12.95 6.97 -10.50
N ALA A 118 12.43 7.95 -11.25
CA ALA A 118 10.99 8.05 -11.52
C ALA A 118 10.47 6.84 -12.33
N GLY A 119 11.23 6.36 -13.31
CA GLY A 119 10.92 5.17 -14.09
C GLY A 119 10.94 3.87 -13.27
N ILE A 120 11.93 3.69 -12.40
CA ILE A 120 11.97 2.54 -11.50
C ILE A 120 10.81 2.62 -10.50
N SER A 121 10.51 3.82 -9.98
CA SER A 121 9.40 4.04 -9.05
C SER A 121 8.04 3.68 -9.65
N VAL A 122 7.80 3.96 -10.95
CA VAL A 122 6.54 3.58 -11.59
C VAL A 122 6.42 2.06 -11.72
N ILE A 123 7.52 1.37 -12.09
CA ILE A 123 7.54 -0.09 -12.16
C ILE A 123 7.25 -0.70 -10.79
N VAL A 124 7.91 -0.20 -9.74
CA VAL A 124 7.68 -0.63 -8.35
C VAL A 124 6.21 -0.42 -7.95
N LEU A 125 5.61 0.71 -8.30
CA LEU A 125 4.21 1.02 -8.00
C LEU A 125 3.25 -0.01 -8.63
N PHE A 126 3.40 -0.27 -9.94
CA PHE A 126 2.52 -1.18 -10.67
C PHE A 126 2.75 -2.65 -10.33
N VAL A 127 3.97 -3.05 -9.97
CA VAL A 127 4.30 -4.46 -9.70
C VAL A 127 4.08 -4.82 -8.23
N LEU A 128 4.37 -3.92 -7.29
CA LEU A 128 4.32 -4.24 -5.86
C LEU A 128 3.08 -3.67 -5.16
N PHE A 129 2.64 -2.45 -5.47
CA PHE A 129 1.61 -1.77 -4.66
C PHE A 129 0.19 -1.93 -5.22
N TYR A 130 0.00 -1.71 -6.52
CA TYR A 130 -1.34 -1.83 -7.11
C TYR A 130 -1.91 -3.26 -7.07
N PRO A 131 -1.12 -4.33 -7.28
CA PRO A 131 -1.63 -5.68 -7.19
C PRO A 131 -2.13 -6.04 -5.78
N THR A 132 -1.45 -5.58 -4.72
CA THR A 132 -1.90 -5.85 -3.34
C THR A 132 -3.17 -5.07 -3.00
N LEU A 133 -3.30 -3.84 -3.50
CA LEU A 133 -4.52 -3.04 -3.37
C LEU A 133 -5.72 -3.68 -4.08
N ILE A 134 -5.54 -4.11 -5.33
CA ILE A 134 -6.60 -4.77 -6.11
C ILE A 134 -7.02 -6.06 -5.40
N TYR A 135 -6.07 -6.86 -4.93
CA TYR A 135 -6.37 -8.07 -4.19
C TYR A 135 -7.16 -7.78 -2.90
N ALA A 136 -6.75 -6.79 -2.12
CA ALA A 136 -7.48 -6.40 -0.90
C ALA A 136 -8.91 -5.95 -1.19
N LYS A 137 -9.12 -5.22 -2.30
CA LYS A 137 -10.46 -4.81 -2.75
C LYS A 137 -11.32 -6.02 -3.13
N MET A 138 -10.77 -6.97 -3.88
CA MET A 138 -11.46 -8.21 -4.23
C MET A 138 -11.80 -9.04 -2.99
N GLN A 139 -10.89 -9.08 -2.01
CA GLN A 139 -11.11 -9.79 -0.76
C GLN A 139 -12.23 -9.16 0.07
N GLU A 140 -12.29 -7.84 0.19
CA GLU A 140 -13.39 -7.17 0.90
C GLU A 140 -14.73 -7.42 0.20
N GLN A 141 -14.79 -7.32 -1.13
CA GLN A 141 -16.01 -7.60 -1.90
C GLN A 141 -16.50 -9.04 -1.69
N ARG A 142 -15.56 -10.00 -1.63
CA ARG A 142 -15.90 -11.41 -1.38
C ARG A 142 -16.41 -11.62 0.05
N SER A 143 -15.80 -10.98 1.04
CA SER A 143 -16.28 -11.05 2.43
C SER A 143 -17.70 -10.48 2.56
N ARG A 144 -17.98 -9.34 1.92
CA ARG A 144 -19.32 -8.76 1.91
C ARG A 144 -20.35 -9.65 1.20
N GLY A 145 -19.99 -10.27 0.09
CA GLY A 145 -20.88 -11.21 -0.61
C GLY A 145 -21.25 -12.41 0.26
N VAL A 146 -20.28 -12.99 0.98
CA VAL A 146 -20.52 -14.09 1.91
C VAL A 146 -21.39 -13.68 3.10
N GLU A 147 -21.21 -12.46 3.63
CA GLU A 147 -22.07 -11.94 4.70
C GLU A 147 -23.52 -11.76 4.22
N VAL A 148 -23.73 -11.22 3.01
CA VAL A 148 -25.06 -11.06 2.42
C VAL A 148 -25.73 -12.41 2.15
N ASP A 149 -25.00 -13.39 1.63
CA ASP A 149 -25.53 -14.75 1.40
C ASP A 149 -25.86 -15.45 2.74
N ALA A 150 -25.05 -15.23 3.79
CA ALA A 150 -25.30 -15.79 5.11
C ALA A 150 -26.50 -15.14 5.81
N GLU A 151 -26.70 -13.84 5.64
CA GLU A 151 -27.90 -13.13 6.14
C GLU A 151 -29.15 -13.55 5.37
N ALA A 152 -29.06 -13.71 4.04
CA ALA A 152 -30.16 -14.20 3.21
C ALA A 152 -30.58 -15.63 3.58
N ASN A 153 -29.62 -16.54 3.79
CA ASN A 153 -29.91 -17.90 4.24
C ASN A 153 -30.52 -17.93 5.65
N ARG A 154 -30.01 -17.13 6.60
CA ARG A 154 -30.64 -17.04 7.94
C ARG A 154 -32.06 -16.49 7.87
N GLY A 155 -32.33 -15.54 6.99
CA GLY A 155 -33.67 -15.01 6.75
C GLY A 155 -34.61 -16.03 6.11
N GLN A 156 -34.11 -16.90 5.22
CA GLN A 156 -34.86 -18.02 4.66
C GLN A 156 -35.12 -19.12 5.69
N ASP A 157 -34.12 -19.53 6.47
CA ASP A 157 -34.28 -20.56 7.51
C ASP A 157 -35.34 -20.14 8.55
N GLN A 158 -35.33 -18.86 8.97
CA GLN A 158 -36.35 -18.33 9.88
C GLN A 158 -37.74 -18.20 9.23
N ALA A 159 -37.81 -17.93 7.92
CA ALA A 159 -39.07 -17.88 7.19
C ALA A 159 -39.64 -19.28 6.90
N GLU A 160 -38.80 -20.30 6.73
CA GLU A 160 -39.20 -21.70 6.59
C GLU A 160 -39.65 -22.29 7.94
N GLU A 161 -38.96 -21.99 9.04
CA GLU A 161 -39.41 -22.39 10.39
C GLU A 161 -40.78 -21.80 10.74
N GLY A 162 -41.06 -20.53 10.38
CA GLY A 162 -42.38 -19.92 10.56
C GLY A 162 -43.48 -20.44 9.64
N ARG A 163 -43.13 -21.16 8.56
CA ARG A 163 -44.07 -21.73 7.58
C ARG A 163 -44.34 -23.22 7.81
N GLY A 164 -43.38 -23.95 8.39
CA GLY A 164 -43.51 -25.36 8.76
C GLY A 164 -44.50 -25.63 9.91
N GLU A 165 -44.78 -24.64 10.76
CA GLU A 165 -45.80 -24.77 11.82
C GLU A 165 -47.24 -24.56 11.33
N ARG A 166 -47.46 -24.31 10.03
CA ARG A 166 -48.78 -23.99 9.47
C ARG A 166 -49.24 -24.93 8.34
N GLU A 167 -48.76 -26.16 8.30
CA GLU A 167 -49.41 -27.20 7.49
C GLU A 167 -50.44 -27.97 8.35
N PRO A 168 -51.76 -27.81 8.10
CA PRO A 168 -52.75 -28.65 8.74
C PRO A 168 -52.62 -30.06 8.17
N LEU A 169 -52.35 -31.03 9.04
CA LEU A 169 -52.49 -32.46 8.74
C LEU A 169 -53.96 -32.73 8.34
N LEU A 170 -54.20 -32.79 7.03
CA LEU A 170 -55.43 -33.32 6.45
C LEU A 170 -55.11 -34.62 5.75
N GLY A 171 -55.60 -35.71 6.34
CA GLY A 171 -55.50 -37.09 5.90
C GLY A 171 -55.85 -38.01 7.05
#